data_AF-A0A6B1I2Y1-F1
#
_entry.id   AF-A0A6B1I2Y1-F1
#
_cell.length_a   1.000
_cell.length_b   1.000
_cell.length_c   1.000
_cell.angle_alpha   90.00
_cell.angle_beta   90.00
_cell.angle_gamma   90.00
#
_symmetry.space_group_name_H-M   'P 1'
#
loop_
_entity.id
_entity.type
_entity.pdbx_description
1 polymer ?
#
loop_
_entity_poly.entity_id
_entity_poly.type
_entity_poly.pdbx_seq_one_letter_code
_entity_poly.pdbx_strand_id
1 'polypeptide(L)' 'MNTHPTTPQILSVEKIWDRGPHNAFTDLIRFADRWWCTFREAQDHGPSIGT' A
#
# COMPACT_ATOMS: atom_id res chain seq x y z
N MET A 1 -4.91 -30.60 21.17
CA MET A 1 -3.83 -30.40 20.17
C MET A 1 -4.21 -29.19 19.36
N ASN A 2 -3.53 -28.06 19.55
CA ASN A 2 -3.86 -26.82 18.84
C ASN A 2 -3.23 -26.91 17.46
N THR A 3 -4.04 -27.15 16.44
CA THR A 3 -3.63 -27.15 15.04
C THR A 3 -3.46 -25.70 14.60
N HIS A 4 -2.27 -25.13 14.82
CA HIS A 4 -1.93 -23.88 14.17
C HIS A 4 -1.88 -24.12 12.66
N PRO A 5 -2.63 -23.35 11.85
CA PRO A 5 -2.51 -23.44 10.41
C PRO A 5 -1.06 -23.10 10.03
N THR A 6 -0.38 -24.03 9.35
CA THR A 6 0.99 -23.83 8.85
C THR A 6 1.02 -22.93 7.62
N THR A 7 -0.13 -22.70 6.98
CA THR A 7 -0.28 -21.79 5.85
C THR A 7 -0.65 -20.40 6.35
N PRO A 8 0.11 -19.34 5.95
CA PRO A 8 -0.27 -17.96 6.22
C PRO A 8 -1.70 -17.68 5.80
N GLN A 9 -2.48 -17.04 6.68
CA GLN A 9 -3.85 -16.62 6.39
C GLN A 9 -3.89 -15.10 6.29
N ILE A 10 -4.59 -14.58 5.29
CA ILE A 10 -4.94 -13.16 5.25
C ILE A 10 -6.01 -12.92 6.31
N LEU A 11 -5.71 -12.10 7.30
CA LEU A 11 -6.64 -11.79 8.39
C LEU A 11 -7.63 -10.68 8.02
N SER A 12 -7.16 -9.68 7.26
CA SER A 12 -7.95 -8.53 6.86
C SER A 12 -7.31 -7.82 5.67
N VAL A 13 -8.14 -7.12 4.89
CA VAL A 13 -7.69 -6.18 3.86
C VAL A 13 -8.51 -4.91 4.02
N GLU A 14 -7.84 -3.78 4.12
CA GLU A 14 -8.47 -2.46 4.22
C GLU A 14 -7.92 -1.56 3.12
N LYS A 15 -8.81 -0.81 2.47
CA LYS A 15 -8.44 0.20 1.51
C LYS A 15 -8.10 1.50 2.25
N ILE A 16 -6.85 1.94 2.12
CA ILE A 16 -6.37 3.16 2.80
C ILE A 16 -6.45 4.42 1.93
N TRP A 17 -6.63 4.28 0.61
CA TRP A 17 -6.71 5.42 -0.31
C TRP A 17 -7.34 5.04 -1.66
N ASP A 18 -8.19 5.92 -2.22
CA ASP A 18 -8.76 5.81 -3.58
C ASP A 18 -9.22 7.16 -4.18
N ARG A 19 -8.67 8.28 -3.70
CA ARG A 19 -9.09 9.62 -4.16
C ARG A 19 -8.45 10.04 -5.48
N GLY A 20 -7.25 9.54 -5.76
CA GLY A 20 -6.51 9.83 -6.99
C GLY A 20 -6.95 8.95 -8.18
N PRO A 21 -6.98 9.49 -9.41
CA PRO A 21 -7.31 8.74 -10.63
C PRO A 21 -6.29 7.67 -11.00
N HIS A 22 -5.01 7.88 -10.63
CA HIS A 22 -3.96 6.87 -10.69
C HIS A 22 -3.08 6.96 -9.43
N ASN A 23 -2.99 5.85 -8.69
CA ASN A 23 -2.17 5.73 -7.48
C ASN A 23 -1.17 4.57 -7.66
N ALA A 24 0.14 4.83 -7.62
CA ALA A 24 1.16 3.81 -7.92
C ALA A 24 2.47 4.01 -7.15
N PHE A 25 3.40 3.07 -7.30
CA PHE A 25 4.74 3.09 -6.69
C PHE A 25 4.69 3.13 -5.16
N THR A 26 3.89 2.25 -4.57
CA THR A 26 3.72 2.14 -3.12
C THR A 26 4.98 1.65 -2.43
N ASP A 27 5.34 2.30 -1.33
CA ASP A 27 6.30 1.82 -0.34
C ASP A 27 5.66 1.87 1.05
N LEU A 28 6.06 0.96 1.93
CA LEU A 28 5.53 0.82 3.29
C LEU A 28 6.67 0.54 4.26
N ILE A 29 6.93 1.49 5.15
CA ILE A 29 7.96 1.35 6.18
C ILE A 29 7.37 1.44 7.59
N ARG A 30 8.03 0.78 8.53
CA ARG A 30 7.75 0.86 9.97
C ARG A 30 8.80 1.74 10.64
N PHE A 31 8.40 2.86 11.25
CA PHE A 31 9.32 3.76 11.95
C PHE A 31 8.65 4.44 13.14
N ALA A 32 9.35 4.51 14.28
CA ALA A 32 8.92 5.18 15.51
C ALA A 32 7.50 4.79 15.96
N ASP A 33 7.24 3.49 16.03
CA ASP A 33 5.93 2.92 16.37
C ASP A 33 4.75 3.40 15.47
N ARG A 34 5.04 3.83 14.24
CA ARG A 34 4.05 4.06 13.18
C ARG A 34 4.33 3.30 11.88
N TRP A 35 3.30 3.13 11.07
CA TRP A 35 3.39 2.72 9.66
C TRP A 35 3.35 3.97 8.79
N TRP A 36 4.26 4.04 7.81
CA TRP A 36 4.32 5.11 6.83
C TRP A 36 4.14 4.50 5.46
N CYS A 37 3.05 4.87 4.79
CA CYS A 37 2.75 4.50 3.42
C CYS A 37 3.05 5.70 2.53
N THR A 38 3.85 5.51 1.48
CA THR A 38 4.10 6.52 0.46
C THR A 38 3.72 5.97 -0.91
N PHE A 39 3.12 6.79 -1.76
CA PHE A 39 2.76 6.45 -3.13
C PHE A 39 2.69 7.73 -3.96
N ARG A 40 2.60 7.60 -5.28
CA ARG A 40 2.42 8.70 -6.22
C ARG A 40 0.98 8.77 -6.69
N GLU A 41 0.41 9.97 -6.72
CA GLU A 41 -0.85 10.27 -7.39
C GLU A 41 -0.58 10.95 -8.74
N ALA A 42 -1.32 10.55 -9.78
CA ALA A 42 -1.25 11.13 -11.12
C ALA A 42 -2.60 11.00 -11.84
N GLN A 43 -2.71 11.61 -13.02
CA GLN A 43 -3.89 11.42 -13.89
C GLN A 43 -3.85 10.12 -14.68
N ASP A 44 -2.66 9.65 -15.05
CA ASP A 44 -2.47 8.42 -15.82
C ASP A 44 -1.09 7.79 -15.50
N HIS A 45 -0.84 6.61 -16.09
CA HIS A 45 0.49 6.02 -16.14
C HIS A 45 1.31 6.61 -17.30
N GLY A 46 2.22 7.54 -17.02
CA GLY A 46 2.95 8.23 -18.08
C GLY A 46 4.17 9.03 -17.61
N PRO A 47 4.94 9.59 -18.55
CA PRO A 47 6.10 10.42 -18.24
C PRO A 47 5.67 11.69 -17.50
N SER A 48 6.12 11.85 -16.27
CA SER A 48 6.13 13.14 -15.59
C SER A 48 7.24 14.00 -16.17
N ILE A 49 6.97 14.73 -17.25
CA ILE A 49 7.78 15.91 -17.58
C ILE A 49 7.25 17.00 -16.66
N GLY A 50 7.86 17.13 -15.46
CA GLY A 50 7.55 18.23 -14.56
C GLY A 50 7.63 19.53 -15.35
N THR A 51 6.55 20.30 -15.37
CA THR A 51 6.53 21.64 -15.99
C THR A 51 7.41 22.59 -15.20
#